data_AF-A0A554LEC6-F1
#
_entry.id   AF-A0A554LEC6-F1
#
_cell.length_a   1.000
_cell.length_b   1.000
_cell.length_c   1.000
_cell.angle_alpha   90.00
_cell.angle_beta   90.00
_cell.angle_gamma   90.00
#
_symmetry.space_group_name_H-M   'P 1'
#
loop_
_entity.id
_entity.type
_entity.pdbx_description
1 polymer ?
#
loop_
_entity_poly.entity_id
_entity_poly.type
_entity_poly.pdbx_seq_one_letter_code
_entity_poly.pdbx_strand_id
1 'polypeptide(L)' 'MKPDKKYIWDYDLKSIDLKNKRILRWYLSRKINFGDWESLKSELIKKHLDYLEIDPTLKQMLKKYYASKKAEDNS' A
#
# COMPACT_ATOMS: atom_id res chain seq x y z
N MET A 1 26.13 9.73 -16.57
CA MET A 1 25.83 9.36 -15.18
C MET A 1 24.73 8.30 -15.20
N LYS A 2 24.98 7.11 -14.62
CA LYS A 2 23.90 6.16 -14.33
C LYS A 2 23.07 6.79 -13.21
N PRO A 3 21.72 6.86 -13.28
CA PRO A 3 20.94 7.33 -12.16
C PRO A 3 21.20 6.37 -10.99
N ASP A 4 21.97 6.83 -10.01
CA ASP A 4 22.10 6.14 -8.76
C ASP A 4 20.72 6.19 -8.08
N LYS A 5 20.25 5.04 -7.60
CA LYS A 5 18.99 4.90 -6.84
C LYS A 5 19.11 5.58 -5.45
N LYS A 6 19.70 6.77 -5.40
CA LYS A 6 20.01 7.52 -4.18
C LYS A 6 18.92 8.53 -3.83
N TYR A 7 17.95 8.70 -4.72
CA TYR A 7 16.82 9.59 -4.50
C TYR A 7 15.55 8.81 -4.68
N ILE A 8 14.95 8.42 -3.55
CA ILE A 8 13.51 8.23 -3.25
C ILE A 8 13.50 7.49 -1.89
N TRP A 9 13.57 8.26 -0.80
CA TRP A 9 13.38 7.87 0.62
C TRP A 9 14.60 7.32 1.40
N ASP A 10 15.15 8.19 2.24
CA ASP A 10 16.29 8.00 3.16
C ASP A 10 15.99 7.07 4.38
N TYR A 11 14.97 6.21 4.29
CA TYR A 11 14.74 5.19 5.30
C TYR A 11 15.40 3.90 4.82
N ASP A 12 16.22 3.28 5.66
CA ASP A 12 16.78 1.96 5.37
C ASP A 12 15.67 0.90 5.47
N LEU A 13 14.81 0.85 4.43
CA LEU A 13 13.63 -0.03 4.32
C LEU A 13 14.00 -1.51 4.49
N LYS A 14 15.30 -1.85 4.34
CA LYS A 14 15.85 -3.19 4.56
C LYS A 14 15.73 -3.67 6.02
N SER A 15 15.64 -2.74 6.97
CA SER A 15 15.58 -3.03 8.42
C SER A 15 14.17 -2.94 9.01
N ILE A 16 13.15 -2.62 8.21
CA ILE A 16 11.80 -2.39 8.70
C ILE A 16 11.14 -3.72 9.11
N ASP A 17 10.75 -3.82 10.37
CA ASP A 17 9.96 -4.94 10.86
C ASP A 17 8.50 -4.83 10.42
N LEU A 18 8.20 -5.36 9.24
CA LEU A 18 6.84 -5.45 8.70
C LEU A 18 5.95 -6.46 9.46
N LYS A 19 6.46 -7.18 10.47
CA LYS A 19 5.62 -7.98 11.37
C LYS A 19 4.81 -7.09 12.30
N ASN A 20 5.29 -5.89 12.61
CA ASN A 20 4.55 -4.93 13.40
C ASN A 20 3.42 -4.30 12.56
N LYS A 21 2.18 -4.53 12.96
CA LYS A 21 0.97 -4.04 12.26
C LYS A 21 0.94 -2.51 12.08
N ARG A 22 1.48 -1.75 13.04
CA ARG A 22 1.52 -0.28 12.95
C ARG A 22 2.50 0.18 11.87
N ILE A 23 3.69 -0.41 11.87
CA ILE A 23 4.75 -0.13 10.89
C ILE A 23 4.30 -0.55 9.49
N LEU A 24 3.68 -1.71 9.37
CA LEU A 24 3.10 -2.19 8.11
C LEU A 24 2.03 -1.22 7.56
N ARG A 25 1.11 -0.75 8.41
CA ARG A 25 0.08 0.22 7.99
C ARG A 25 0.71 1.53 7.52
N TRP A 26 1.65 2.09 8.28
CA TRP A 26 2.39 3.29 7.88
C TRP A 26 3.09 3.11 6.53
N TYR A 27 3.78 1.97 6.35
CA TYR A 27 4.49 1.65 5.11
C TYR A 27 3.55 1.55 3.91
N LEU A 28 2.44 0.80 4.05
CA LEU A 28 1.40 0.68 3.03
C LEU A 28 0.78 2.03 2.68
N SER A 29 0.43 2.82 3.69
CA SER A 29 -0.12 4.17 3.52
C SER A 29 0.78 5.04 2.68
N ARG A 30 2.08 5.07 2.99
CA ARG A 30 3.02 5.88 2.20
C ARG A 30 3.11 5.39 0.77
N LYS A 31 3.35 4.10 0.56
CA LYS A 31 3.48 3.53 -0.78
C LYS A 31 2.30 3.86 -1.67
N ILE A 32 1.08 3.68 -1.16
CA ILE A 32 -0.16 3.99 -1.86
C ILE A 32 -0.27 5.49 -2.18
N ASN A 33 0.02 6.38 -1.23
CA ASN A 33 -0.03 7.83 -1.45
C ASN A 33 0.98 8.31 -2.49
N PHE A 34 2.14 7.65 -2.61
CA PHE A 34 3.15 7.96 -3.63
C PHE A 34 2.94 7.20 -4.96
N GLY A 35 1.86 6.41 -5.08
CA GLY A 35 1.61 5.59 -6.27
C GLY A 35 2.65 4.48 -6.48
N ASP A 36 3.40 4.12 -5.43
CA ASP A 36 4.35 3.02 -5.46
C ASP A 36 3.61 1.72 -5.15
N TRP A 37 3.13 1.08 -6.21
CA TRP A 37 2.44 -0.22 -6.14
C TRP A 37 3.40 -1.40 -6.20
N GLU A 38 4.71 -1.17 -6.36
CA GLU A 38 5.70 -2.22 -6.55
C GLU A 38 5.77 -3.08 -5.28
N SER A 39 5.66 -4.40 -5.45
CA SER A 39 5.68 -5.39 -4.36
C SER A 39 4.53 -5.28 -3.33
N LEU A 40 3.49 -4.48 -3.59
CA LEU A 40 2.31 -4.46 -2.74
C LEU A 40 1.38 -5.64 -3.07
N LYS A 41 1.20 -6.56 -2.12
CA LYS A 41 0.20 -7.62 -2.27
C LYS A 41 -1.21 -7.05 -2.08
N SER A 42 -2.06 -7.27 -3.07
CA SER A 42 -3.45 -6.80 -3.08
C SER A 42 -4.25 -7.24 -1.84
N GLU A 43 -4.02 -8.47 -1.37
CA GLU A 43 -4.63 -9.01 -0.15
C GLU A 43 -4.23 -8.25 1.12
N LEU A 44 -2.96 -7.82 1.21
CA LEU A 44 -2.47 -7.03 2.33
C LEU A 44 -3.14 -5.65 2.37
N ILE A 45 -3.27 -5.01 1.20
CA ILE A 45 -3.98 -3.74 1.08
C ILE A 45 -5.42 -3.93 1.53
N LYS A 46 -6.15 -4.91 0.98
CA LYS A 46 -7.55 -5.21 1.33
C LYS A 46 -7.74 -5.45 2.84
N LYS A 47 -6.85 -6.23 3.47
CA LYS A 47 -6.91 -6.55 4.91
C LYS A 47 -6.67 -5.33 5.81
N HIS A 48 -5.85 -4.38 5.36
CA HIS A 48 -5.46 -3.22 6.14
C HIS A 48 -6.19 -1.94 5.74
N LEU A 49 -6.96 -1.94 4.65
CA LEU A 49 -7.52 -0.78 3.97
C LEU A 49 -8.23 0.20 4.91
N ASP A 50 -9.05 -0.30 5.83
CA ASP A 50 -9.79 0.54 6.78
C ASP A 50 -8.88 1.33 7.72
N TYR A 51 -7.69 0.80 8.02
CA TYR A 51 -6.70 1.39 8.91
C TYR A 51 -5.60 2.17 8.18
N LEU A 52 -5.65 2.25 6.85
CA LEU A 52 -4.68 3.04 6.09
C LEU A 52 -5.05 4.52 6.16
N GLU A 53 -4.05 5.32 6.52
CA GLU A 53 -4.02 6.78 6.42
C GLU A 53 -3.59 7.16 5.00
N ILE A 54 -4.53 7.13 4.07
CA ILE A 54 -4.34 7.49 2.66
C ILE A 54 -5.38 8.53 2.25
N ASP A 55 -5.19 9.13 1.09
CA ASP A 55 -6.17 10.07 0.52
C ASP A 55 -7.61 9.48 0.58
N PRO A 56 -8.60 10.22 1.10
CA PRO A 56 -9.96 9.72 1.28
C PRO A 56 -10.64 9.27 -0.03
N THR A 57 -10.35 9.96 -1.14
CA THR A 57 -10.90 9.62 -2.46
C THR A 57 -10.29 8.31 -2.94
N LEU A 58 -8.97 8.18 -2.84
CA LEU A 58 -8.25 6.94 -3.17
C LEU A 58 -8.73 5.77 -2.31
N LYS A 59 -8.96 6.01 -1.02
CA LYS A 59 -9.51 5.01 -0.10
C LYS A 59 -10.89 4.52 -0.56
N GLN A 60 -11.77 5.43 -0.98
CA GLN A 60 -13.08 5.05 -1.52
C GLN A 60 -12.97 4.27 -2.84
N MET A 61 -12.07 4.68 -3.74
CA MET A 61 -11.82 3.97 -4.99
C MET A 61 -11.35 2.53 -4.74
N LEU A 62 -10.39 2.35 -3.84
CA LEU A 62 -9.91 1.01 -3.46
C LEU A 62 -11.02 0.17 -2.84
N LYS A 63 -11.86 0.77 -1.98
CA LYS A 63 -13.03 0.07 -1.40
C LYS A 63 -13.98 -0.44 -2.50
N LYS A 64 -14.31 0.42 -3.48
CA LYS A 64 -15.17 0.04 -4.61
C LYS A 64 -14.53 -1.06 -5.47
N TYR A 65 -13.26 -0.92 -5.79
CA TYR A 65 -12.50 -1.91 -6.56
C TYR A 65 -12.51 -3.30 -5.91
N TYR A 66 -12.26 -3.37 -4.60
CA TYR A 66 -12.28 -4.65 -3.88
C TYR A 66 -13.68 -5.21 -3.67
N ALA A 67 -14.71 -4.36 -3.64
CA ALA A 67 -16.09 -4.79 -3.59
C ALA A 67 -16.55 -5.38 -4.94
N SER A 68 -16.21 -4.76 -6.07
CA SER A 68 -16.57 -5.27 -7.41
C SER A 68 -15.87 -6.60 -7.72
N LYS A 69 -14.58 -6.71 -7.39
CA LYS A 69 -13.82 -7.97 -7.49
C LYS A 69 -14.50 -9.13 -6.75
N LYS A 70 -15.03 -8.87 -5.56
CA LYS A 70 -15.75 -9.89 -4.79
C LYS A 70 -17.05 -10.33 -5.50
N ALA A 71 -17.73 -9.44 -6.21
CA ALA A 71 -18.94 -9.80 -6.95
C ALA A 71 -18.63 -10.68 -8.17
N GLU A 72 -17.51 -10.41 -8.86
CA GLU A 72 -17.02 -11.22 -9.99
C GLU A 72 -16.59 -12.63 -9.54
N ASP A 73 -15.92 -12.77 -8.39
CA ASP A 73 -15.48 -14.08 -7.89
C ASP A 73 -16.64 -14.97 -7.37
N ASN A 74 -17.84 -14.41 -7.18
CA ASN A 74 -19.04 -15.12 -6.71
C ASN A 74 -20.11 -15.32 -7.79
N SER A 75 -19.80 -15.00 -9.06
CA SER A 75 -20.66 -15.27 -10.23
C SER A 75 -20.03 -16.35 -11.10
#